data_AF-A0A350WTL6-F1
#
_entry.id   AF-A0A350WTL6-F1
#
_cell.length_a   1.000
_cell.length_b   1.000
_cell.length_c   1.000
_cell.angle_alpha   90.00
_cell.angle_beta   90.00
_cell.angle_gamma   90.00
#
_symmetry.space_group_name_H-M   'P 1'
#
loop_
_entity.id
_entity.type
_entity.pdbx_description
1 polymer ?
#
loop_
_entity_poly.entity_id
_entity_poly.type
_entity_poly.pdbx_seq_one_letter_code
_entity_poly.pdbx_strand_id
1 'polypeptide(L)'
;MTHSRNFLKGFLIGLSVFILANFLAAHLFSDCGLPALLGLSACADAISRLGFPFVFFEQGGYAYHSDFNLIPLVLDLIVGIGFSAFLGFYTNKKHLND
;
A
#
# COMPACT_ATOMS: atom_id res chain seq x y z
N MET A 1 -0.40 -28.63 -11.66
CA MET A 1 -1.35 -27.48 -11.57
C MET A 1 -1.58 -26.96 -10.15
N THR A 2 -1.42 -27.76 -9.09
CA THR A 2 -1.63 -27.34 -7.69
C THR A 2 -0.59 -26.34 -7.16
N HIS A 3 0.70 -26.48 -7.52
CA HIS A 3 1.77 -25.55 -7.09
C HIS A 3 1.54 -24.11 -7.53
N SER A 4 1.15 -23.88 -8.79
CA SER A 4 0.88 -22.53 -9.30
C SER A 4 -0.31 -21.87 -8.60
N ARG A 5 -1.32 -22.66 -8.21
CA ARG A 5 -2.49 -22.16 -7.46
C ARG A 5 -2.13 -21.75 -6.04
N ASN A 6 -1.26 -22.51 -5.38
CA ASN A 6 -0.83 -22.21 -4.01
C ASN A 6 0.07 -20.97 -3.95
N PHE A 7 1.00 -20.83 -4.90
CA PHE A 7 1.79 -19.61 -5.07
C PHE A 7 0.89 -18.40 -5.30
N LEU A 8 -0.03 -18.49 -6.26
CA LEU A 8 -0.95 -17.39 -6.60
C LEU A 8 -1.78 -16.96 -5.39
N LYS A 9 -2.30 -17.92 -4.60
CA LYS A 9 -3.01 -17.62 -3.35
C LYS A 9 -2.14 -16.82 -2.38
N GLY A 10 -0.93 -17.30 -2.08
CA GLY A 10 -0.02 -16.60 -1.16
C GLY A 10 0.38 -15.21 -1.67
N PHE A 11 0.63 -15.08 -2.98
CA PHE A 11 0.91 -13.80 -3.62
C PHE A 11 -0.25 -12.82 -3.50
N LEU A 12 -1.48 -13.24 -3.83
CA LEU A 12 -2.66 -12.40 -3.74
C LEU A 12 -2.97 -11.97 -2.30
N ILE A 13 -2.76 -12.87 -1.32
CA ILE A 13 -2.89 -12.54 0.10
C ILE A 13 -1.86 -11.46 0.48
N GLY A 14 -0.59 -11.67 0.15
CA GLY A 14 0.46 -10.69 0.46
C GLY A 14 0.22 -9.33 -0.18
N LEU A 15 -0.21 -9.32 -1.45
CA LEU A 15 -0.53 -8.09 -2.17
C LEU A 15 -1.72 -7.37 -1.54
N SER A 16 -2.76 -8.11 -1.16
CA SER A 16 -3.94 -7.55 -0.49
C SER A 16 -3.57 -6.93 0.85
N VAL A 17 -2.72 -7.59 1.65
CA VAL A 17 -2.22 -7.04 2.91
C VAL A 17 -1.44 -5.74 2.69
N PHE A 18 -0.57 -5.70 1.66
CA PHE A 18 0.21 -4.50 1.34
C PHE A 18 -0.67 -3.32 0.88
N ILE A 19 -1.69 -3.59 0.06
CA ILE A 19 -2.68 -2.60 -0.36
C ILE A 19 -3.47 -2.08 0.86
N LEU A 20 -3.92 -2.97 1.74
CA LEU A 20 -4.62 -2.58 2.97
C LEU A 20 -3.74 -1.75 3.90
N ALA A 21 -2.44 -2.05 4.01
CA ALA A 21 -1.50 -1.26 4.77
C ALA A 21 -1.35 0.16 4.20
N ASN A 22 -1.31 0.30 2.86
CA ASN A 22 -1.31 1.59 2.18
C ASN A 22 -2.60 2.40 2.47
N PHE A 23 -3.76 1.76 2.42
CA PHE A 23 -5.03 2.42 2.78
C PHE A 23 -5.09 2.82 4.26
N LEU A 24 -4.59 1.97 5.14
CA LEU A 24 -4.53 2.26 6.57
C LEU A 24 -3.57 3.43 6.85
N ALA A 25 -2.39 3.43 6.23
CA ALA A 25 -1.43 4.53 6.32
C ALA A 25 -2.06 5.83 5.81
N ALA A 26 -2.75 5.79 4.67
CA ALA A 26 -3.48 6.94 4.14
C ALA A 26 -4.55 7.46 5.10
N HIS A 27 -5.28 6.56 5.77
CA HIS A 27 -6.27 6.92 6.78
C HIS A 27 -5.65 7.51 8.06
N LEU A 28 -4.48 7.03 8.48
CA LEU A 28 -3.81 7.45 9.71
C LEU A 28 -2.96 8.72 9.55
N PHE A 29 -2.35 8.91 8.38
CA PHE A 29 -1.41 10.01 8.13
C PHE A 29 -2.04 11.22 7.44
N SER A 30 -3.27 11.10 6.93
CA SER A 30 -4.04 12.23 6.40
C SER A 30 -4.89 12.85 7.50
N ASP A 31 -4.94 14.18 7.58
CA ASP A 31 -5.59 14.91 8.68
C ASP A 31 -7.10 14.64 8.81
N CYS A 32 -7.74 14.31 7.68
CA CYS A 32 -9.15 13.93 7.61
C CYS A 32 -9.36 12.47 7.16
N GLY A 33 -8.30 11.66 7.27
CA GLY A 33 -8.26 10.25 6.87
C GLY A 33 -8.54 10.01 5.39
N LEU A 34 -9.01 8.79 5.09
CA LEU A 34 -9.28 8.34 3.71
C LEU A 34 -10.26 9.24 2.92
N PRO A 35 -11.31 9.83 3.51
CA PRO A 35 -12.18 10.76 2.80
C PRO A 35 -11.45 12.00 2.26
N ALA A 36 -10.38 12.46 2.91
CA ALA A 36 -9.57 13.58 2.40
C ALA A 36 -8.93 13.25 1.06
N LEU A 37 -8.55 11.99 0.89
CA LEU A 37 -7.94 11.50 -0.34
C LEU A 37 -8.90 11.47 -1.53
N LEU A 38 -10.19 11.33 -1.24
CA LEU A 38 -11.26 11.30 -2.24
C LEU A 38 -11.86 12.69 -2.49
N GLY A 39 -11.31 13.75 -1.88
CA GLY A 39 -11.85 15.11 -1.94
C GLY A 39 -13.22 15.26 -1.27
N LEU A 40 -13.57 14.32 -0.36
CA LEU A 40 -14.87 14.25 0.31
C LEU A 40 -14.81 14.75 1.77
N SER A 41 -13.66 15.24 2.22
CA SER A 41 -13.51 15.73 3.59
C SER A 41 -14.07 17.13 3.78
N ALA A 42 -14.68 17.37 4.95
CA ALA A 42 -15.12 18.69 5.39
C ALA A 42 -14.05 19.42 6.25
N CYS A 43 -12.83 18.88 6.34
CA CYS A 43 -11.73 19.57 7.01
C CYS A 43 -11.34 20.81 6.19
N ALA A 44 -11.41 21.98 6.83
CA ALA A 44 -10.64 23.11 6.37
C ALA A 44 -9.15 22.75 6.49
N ASP A 45 -8.44 22.83 5.38
CA ASP A 45 -6.98 22.67 5.31
C ASP A 45 -6.40 21.26 5.55
N ALA A 46 -7.04 20.22 4.99
CA ALA A 46 -6.51 18.86 5.14
C ALA A 46 -5.26 18.62 4.28
N ILE A 47 -4.25 17.99 4.86
CA ILE A 47 -3.17 17.33 4.13
C ILE A 47 -3.53 15.85 3.94
N SER A 48 -3.44 15.38 2.70
CA SER A 48 -3.60 13.99 2.32
C SER A 48 -2.24 13.38 1.99
N ARG A 49 -1.99 12.17 2.50
CA ARG A 49 -0.71 11.46 2.31
C ARG A 49 -0.95 10.03 1.83
N LEU A 50 -0.14 9.58 0.89
CA LEU A 50 -0.15 8.22 0.36
C LEU A 50 1.24 7.59 0.41
N GLY A 51 1.23 6.31 0.75
CA GLY A 51 2.41 5.45 0.69
C GLY A 51 2.67 4.74 2.01
N PHE A 52 3.13 3.50 1.91
CA PHE A 52 3.57 2.70 3.05
C PHE A 52 4.50 1.58 2.56
N PRO A 53 5.73 1.49 3.08
CA PRO A 53 6.32 2.30 4.16
C PRO A 53 6.81 3.69 3.75
N PHE A 54 6.90 4.01 2.46
CA PHE A 54 7.44 5.31 2.00
C PHE A 54 6.33 6.19 1.43
N VAL A 55 6.14 7.39 2.01
CA VAL A 55 5.20 8.38 1.48
C VAL A 55 5.72 8.89 0.14
N PHE A 56 4.94 8.70 -0.92
CA PHE A 56 5.32 9.11 -2.28
C PHE A 56 4.44 10.22 -2.83
N PHE A 57 3.33 10.52 -2.17
CA PHE A 57 2.42 11.57 -2.57
C PHE A 57 1.85 12.29 -1.35
N GLU A 58 1.93 13.62 -1.39
CA GLU A 58 1.34 14.52 -0.41
C GLU A 58 0.59 15.64 -1.15
N GLN A 59 -0.61 15.97 -0.70
CA GLN A 59 -1.43 17.02 -1.30
C GLN A 59 -2.31 17.70 -0.26
N GLY A 60 -2.34 19.05 -0.26
CA GLY A 60 -3.24 19.85 0.59
C GLY A 60 -2.56 21.06 1.25
N GLY A 61 -3.16 21.57 2.32
CA GLY A 61 -2.60 22.67 3.13
C GLY A 61 -2.89 24.11 2.63
N TYR A 62 -2.55 25.10 3.48
CA TYR A 62 -3.09 26.47 3.43
C TYR A 62 -2.74 27.25 2.17
N ALA A 63 -1.65 26.84 1.50
CA ALA A 63 -1.17 27.41 0.24
C ALA A 63 -1.30 26.42 -0.93
N TYR A 64 -2.01 25.31 -0.73
CA TYR A 64 -2.09 24.16 -1.62
C TYR A 64 -0.70 23.69 -2.10
N HIS A 65 -0.15 22.71 -1.40
CA HIS A 65 1.07 22.02 -1.80
C HIS A 65 0.73 20.66 -2.41
N SER A 66 1.43 20.27 -3.46
CA SER A 66 1.37 18.92 -4.01
C SER A 66 2.78 18.47 -4.32
N ASP A 67 3.21 17.40 -3.65
CA ASP A 67 4.51 16.78 -3.87
C ASP A 67 4.29 15.33 -4.28
N PHE A 68 4.95 14.94 -5.36
CA PHE A 68 4.97 13.58 -5.87
C PHE A 68 6.41 13.17 -6.09
N ASN A 69 6.83 12.13 -5.38
CA ASN A 69 8.19 11.63 -5.47
C ASN A 69 8.20 10.21 -6.05
N LEU A 70 8.84 10.06 -7.21
CA LEU A 70 8.91 8.80 -7.94
C LEU A 70 9.77 7.75 -7.22
N ILE A 71 10.83 8.18 -6.54
CA ILE A 71 11.77 7.28 -5.84
C ILE A 71 11.07 6.47 -4.74
N PRO A 72 10.39 7.08 -3.75
CA PRO A 72 9.66 6.33 -2.74
C PRO A 72 8.55 5.47 -3.34
N LEU A 73 7.88 5.89 -4.42
CA LEU A 73 6.90 5.05 -5.11
C LEU A 73 7.53 3.75 -5.63
N VAL A 74 8.68 3.84 -6.29
CA VAL A 74 9.38 2.66 -6.82
C VAL A 74 9.85 1.75 -5.68
N LEU A 75 10.35 2.32 -4.58
CA LEU A 75 10.73 1.55 -3.41
C LEU A 75 9.52 0.84 -2.78
N ASP A 76 8.39 1.52 -2.65
CA ASP A 76 7.14 0.93 -2.15
C ASP A 76 6.68 -0.25 -3.01
N LEU A 77 6.72 -0.09 -4.33
CA LEU A 77 6.37 -1.16 -5.27
C LEU A 77 7.31 -2.37 -5.15
N ILE A 78 8.61 -2.14 -5.03
CA ILE A 78 9.60 -3.21 -4.84
C ILE A 78 9.33 -3.96 -3.53
N VAL A 79 9.05 -3.24 -2.44
CA VAL A 79 8.73 -3.83 -1.13
C VAL A 79 7.44 -4.64 -1.22
N GLY A 80 6.37 -4.08 -1.79
CA GLY A 80 5.08 -4.75 -1.91
C GLY A 80 5.13 -6.01 -2.77
N ILE A 81 5.79 -5.94 -3.94
CA ILE A 81 5.96 -7.10 -4.83
C ILE A 81 6.87 -8.14 -4.16
N GLY A 82 7.98 -7.72 -3.56
CA GLY A 82 8.91 -8.61 -2.87
C GLY A 82 8.24 -9.37 -1.71
N PHE A 83 7.49 -8.66 -0.87
CA PHE A 83 6.73 -9.25 0.23
C PHE A 83 5.66 -10.24 -0.28
N SER A 84 4.92 -9.87 -1.32
CA SER A 84 3.90 -10.72 -1.92
C SER A 84 4.50 -11.99 -2.54
N ALA A 85 5.60 -11.85 -3.27
CA ALA A 85 6.32 -12.98 -3.85
C ALA A 85 6.85 -13.92 -2.74
N PHE A 86 7.45 -13.34 -1.69
CA PHE A 86 7.93 -14.10 -0.53
C PHE A 86 6.81 -14.93 0.13
N LEU A 87 5.64 -14.34 0.37
CA LEU A 87 4.48 -15.05 0.90
C LEU A 87 3.96 -16.14 -0.05
N GLY A 88 3.95 -15.88 -1.35
CA GLY A 88 3.65 -16.87 -2.38
C GLY A 88 4.58 -18.08 -2.31
N PHE A 89 5.89 -17.84 -2.23
CA PHE A 89 6.89 -18.92 -2.10
C PHE A 89 6.75 -19.68 -0.78
N TYR A 90 6.56 -18.98 0.34
CA TYR A 90 6.38 -19.60 1.65
C TYR A 90 5.16 -20.53 1.70
N THR A 91 4.03 -20.05 1.18
CA THR A 91 2.78 -20.83 1.14
C THR A 91 2.91 -22.06 0.24
N ASN A 92 3.57 -21.93 -0.92
CA ASN A 92 3.82 -23.07 -1.81
C ASN A 92 4.74 -24.11 -1.15
N LYS A 93 5.80 -23.66 -0.45
CA LYS A 93 6.72 -24.55 0.27
C LYS A 93 6.04 -25.30 1.42
N LYS A 94 5.16 -24.64 2.19
CA LYS A 94 4.43 -25.28 3.28
C LYS A 94 3.61 -26.48 2.79
N HIS A 95 2.87 -26.30 1.69
CA HIS A 95 2.06 -27.37 1.10
C HIS A 95 2.88 -28.54 0.52
N LEU A 96 4.19 -28.36 0.25
CA LEU A 96 5.05 -29.47 -0.17
C LEU A 96 5.48 -30.37 0.99
N ASN A 97 5.37 -29.89 2.23
CA ASN A 97 5.79 -30.61 3.43
C ASN A 97 4.63 -31.20 4.24
N ASP A 98 3.39 -30.93 3.81
CA ASP A 98 2.14 -31.50 4.34
C ASP A 98 1.68 -32.66 3.45
#